data_AF-A0A7K2PBP3-F1
#
_entry.id   AF-A0A7K2PBP3-F1
#
_cell.length_a   1.000
_cell.length_b   1.000
_cell.length_c   1.000
_cell.angle_alpha   90.00
_cell.angle_beta   90.00
_cell.angle_gamma   90.00
#
_symmetry.space_group_name_H-M   'P 1'
#
loop_
_entity.id
_entity.type
_entity.pdbx_description
1 polymer ?
#
loop_
_entity_poly.entity_id
_entity_poly.type
_entity_poly.pdbx_seq_one_letter_code
_entity_poly.pdbx_strand_id
1 'polypeptide(L)'
;MTLLAHDRYCDEIVHQVGRLRAVVTSGAELTATVPTCPDWTLEDLVRHVGRALRWTGLIVGTRAEQDVPVDRAPGADGPAATGDAAALDAWLAASGEVVVGALR
;
A
#
# COMPACT_ATOMS: atom_id res chain seq x y z
N MET A 1 -9.15 -6.40 -24.21
CA MET A 1 -8.97 -6.86 -22.82
C MET A 1 -10.35 -7.01 -22.21
N THR A 2 -10.66 -8.16 -21.60
CA THR A 2 -11.92 -8.35 -20.90
C THR A 2 -11.76 -7.83 -19.47
N LEU A 3 -12.66 -6.95 -19.02
CA LEU A 3 -12.66 -6.45 -17.65
C LEU A 3 -13.19 -7.54 -16.70
N LEU A 4 -12.61 -7.63 -15.51
CA LEU A 4 -13.14 -8.47 -14.44
C LEU A 4 -14.31 -7.75 -13.75
N ALA A 5 -15.11 -8.50 -12.99
CA ALA A 5 -16.10 -7.90 -12.10
C ALA A 5 -15.41 -6.98 -11.07
N HIS A 6 -16.06 -5.88 -10.70
CA HIS A 6 -15.52 -4.91 -9.74
C HIS A 6 -15.08 -5.57 -8.42
N ASP A 7 -15.92 -6.43 -7.86
CA ASP A 7 -15.61 -7.13 -6.60
C ASP A 7 -14.36 -8.01 -6.73
N ARG A 8 -14.13 -8.58 -7.91
CA ARG A 8 -12.92 -9.36 -8.17
C ARG A 8 -11.66 -8.49 -8.12
N TYR A 9 -11.72 -7.23 -8.57
CA TYR A 9 -10.61 -6.29 -8.41
C TYR A 9 -10.38 -5.92 -6.94
N CYS A 10 -11.45 -5.67 -6.18
CA CYS A 10 -11.35 -5.39 -4.76
C CYS A 10 -10.72 -6.56 -3.99
N ASP A 11 -11.15 -7.79 -4.27
CA ASP A 11 -10.59 -9.00 -3.66
C ASP A 11 -9.13 -9.21 -4.04
N GLU A 12 -8.74 -8.86 -5.27
CA GLU A 12 -7.35 -8.96 -5.70
C GLU A 12 -6.44 -7.95 -4.98
N ILE A 13 -6.92 -6.74 -4.70
CA ILE A 13 -6.19 -5.76 -3.87
C ILE A 13 -5.94 -6.36 -2.48
N VAL A 14 -6.97 -6.91 -1.82
CA VAL A 14 -6.82 -7.55 -0.51
C VAL A 14 -5.79 -8.70 -0.58
N HIS A 15 -5.89 -9.54 -1.60
CA HIS A 15 -5.00 -10.68 -1.78
C HIS A 15 -3.54 -10.26 -1.96
N GLN A 16 -3.26 -9.30 -2.86
CA GLN A 16 -1.90 -8.85 -3.15
C GLN A 16 -1.28 -8.08 -1.98
N VAL A 17 -2.07 -7.27 -1.28
CA VAL A 17 -1.63 -6.63 -0.02
C VAL A 17 -1.24 -7.70 1.00
N GLY A 18 -2.05 -8.75 1.16
CA GLY A 18 -1.73 -9.88 2.04
C GLY A 18 -0.43 -10.59 1.67
N ARG A 19 -0.15 -10.77 0.37
CA ARG A 19 1.11 -11.39 -0.09
C ARG A 19 2.32 -10.52 0.20
N LEU A 20 2.23 -9.21 0.00
CA LEU A 20 3.33 -8.29 0.33
C LEU A 20 3.60 -8.27 1.83
N ARG A 21 2.54 -8.24 2.65
CA ARG A 21 2.62 -8.37 4.12
C ARG A 21 3.32 -9.64 4.58
N ALA A 22 3.01 -10.78 3.94
CA ALA A 22 3.67 -12.04 4.23
C ALA A 22 5.20 -11.99 3.95
N VAL A 23 5.64 -11.25 2.93
CA VAL A 23 7.09 -11.05 2.68
C VAL A 23 7.71 -10.20 3.79
N VAL A 24 7.08 -9.08 4.16
CA VAL A 24 7.57 -8.20 5.25
C VAL A 24 7.75 -8.97 6.56
N THR A 25 6.82 -9.88 6.87
CA THR A 25 6.84 -10.65 8.12
C THR A 25 7.60 -11.98 8.04
N SER A 26 8.17 -12.32 6.88
CA SER A 26 8.91 -13.58 6.67
C SER A 26 10.33 -13.60 7.26
N GLY A 27 10.80 -12.47 7.79
CA GLY A 27 12.21 -12.27 8.17
C GLY A 27 13.09 -11.78 7.02
N ALA A 28 12.49 -11.28 5.93
CA ALA A 28 13.23 -10.63 4.86
C ALA A 28 13.94 -9.36 5.36
N GLU A 29 15.18 -9.17 4.92
CA GLU A 29 15.95 -7.96 5.23
C GLU A 29 15.27 -6.74 4.61
N LEU A 30 14.80 -5.81 5.45
CA LEU A 30 14.09 -4.62 4.99
C LEU A 30 14.98 -3.69 4.15
N THR A 31 16.29 -3.75 4.35
CA THR A 31 17.29 -3.01 3.58
C THR A 31 17.68 -3.69 2.27
N ALA A 32 17.13 -4.88 1.97
CA ALA A 32 17.44 -5.59 0.73
C ALA A 32 17.01 -4.76 -0.49
N THR A 33 17.91 -4.64 -1.47
CA THR A 33 17.65 -3.92 -2.70
C THR A 33 16.57 -4.59 -3.53
N VAL A 34 15.63 -3.81 -4.07
CA VAL A 34 14.61 -4.29 -4.99
C VAL A 34 15.20 -4.45 -6.40
N PRO A 35 15.23 -5.64 -7.02
CA PRO A 35 15.95 -5.87 -8.29
C PRO A 35 15.48 -5.00 -9.46
N THR A 36 14.19 -4.66 -9.51
CA THR A 36 13.60 -3.81 -10.57
C THR A 36 13.72 -2.31 -10.27
N CYS A 37 14.05 -1.95 -9.03
CA CYS A 37 14.18 -0.58 -8.54
C CYS A 37 15.44 -0.51 -7.66
N PRO A 38 16.65 -0.56 -8.24
CA PRO A 38 17.88 -0.82 -7.49
C PRO A 38 18.25 0.27 -6.48
N ASP A 39 17.65 1.45 -6.58
CA ASP A 39 17.82 2.53 -5.60
C ASP A 39 16.93 2.38 -4.37
N TRP A 40 16.03 1.39 -4.36
CA TRP A 40 15.04 1.19 -3.30
C TRP A 40 15.36 -0.05 -2.47
N THR A 41 15.13 0.08 -1.18
CA THR A 41 15.05 -1.05 -0.25
C THR A 41 13.65 -1.70 -0.28
N LEU A 42 13.51 -2.89 0.31
CA LEU A 42 12.20 -3.52 0.52
C LEU A 42 11.28 -2.60 1.36
N GLU A 43 11.81 -1.94 2.38
CA GLU A 43 11.04 -0.97 3.16
C GLU A 43 10.55 0.21 2.30
N ASP A 44 11.40 0.75 1.41
CA ASP A 44 10.99 1.84 0.50
C ASP A 44 9.84 1.40 -0.42
N LEU A 45 9.92 0.18 -0.96
CA LEU A 45 8.85 -0.39 -1.79
C LEU A 45 7.54 -0.51 -1.00
N VAL A 46 7.59 -1.05 0.23
CA VAL A 46 6.40 -1.22 1.08
C VAL A 46 5.79 0.14 1.43
N ARG A 47 6.61 1.12 1.80
CA ARG A 47 6.18 2.51 2.06
C ARG A 47 5.58 3.16 0.82
N HIS A 48 6.16 2.93 -0.36
CA HIS A 48 5.62 3.44 -1.61
C HIS A 48 4.22 2.86 -1.88
N VAL A 49 4.07 1.53 -1.79
CA VAL A 49 2.79 0.85 -2.04
C VAL A 49 1.73 1.28 -1.03
N GLY A 50 2.03 1.28 0.27
CA GLY A 50 1.05 1.68 1.29
C GLY A 50 0.60 3.14 1.15
N ARG A 51 1.51 4.04 0.78
CA ARG A 51 1.18 5.44 0.46
C ARG A 51 0.27 5.56 -0.75
N ALA A 52 0.55 4.80 -1.82
CA ALA A 52 -0.30 4.77 -3.00
C ALA A 52 -1.71 4.27 -2.66
N LEU A 53 -1.85 3.20 -1.87
CA LEU A 53 -3.16 2.69 -1.43
C LEU A 53 -3.96 3.76 -0.66
N ARG A 54 -3.34 4.43 0.31
CA ARG A 54 -3.98 5.51 1.08
C ARG A 54 -4.39 6.69 0.22
N TRP A 55 -3.54 7.07 -0.72
CA TRP A 55 -3.82 8.15 -1.66
C TRP A 55 -4.98 7.83 -2.59
N THR A 56 -5.00 6.62 -3.16
CA THR A 56 -6.15 6.14 -3.95
C THR A 56 -7.42 6.10 -3.11
N GLY A 57 -7.36 5.61 -1.87
CA GLY A 57 -8.49 5.62 -0.94
C GLY A 57 -9.04 7.03 -0.69
N LEU A 58 -8.17 8.03 -0.52
CA LEU A 58 -8.58 9.43 -0.38
C LEU A 58 -9.28 9.94 -1.66
N ILE A 59 -8.66 9.73 -2.83
CA ILE A 59 -9.20 10.20 -4.12
C ILE A 59 -10.59 9.62 -4.36
N VAL A 60 -10.73 8.29 -4.24
CA VAL A 60 -12.01 7.60 -4.50
C VAL A 60 -13.04 7.95 -3.42
N GLY A 61 -12.66 7.90 -2.14
CA GLY A 61 -13.56 8.14 -1.02
C GLY A 61 -14.14 9.56 -1.01
N THR A 62 -13.37 10.54 -1.49
CA THR A 62 -13.82 11.94 -1.63
C THR A 62 -14.42 12.27 -2.99
N ARG A 63 -14.37 11.34 -3.95
CA ARG A 63 -14.72 11.57 -5.37
C ARG A 63 -14.03 12.82 -5.92
N ALA A 64 -12.74 12.94 -5.68
CA ALA A 64 -11.98 14.13 -6.03
C ALA A 64 -12.08 14.43 -7.54
N GLU A 65 -12.55 15.63 -7.87
CA GLU A 65 -12.63 16.14 -9.25
C GLU A 65 -11.39 16.94 -9.67
N GLN A 66 -10.47 17.17 -8.72
CA GLN A 66 -9.23 17.91 -8.90
C GLN A 66 -8.07 17.06 -8.37
N ASP A 67 -6.86 17.37 -8.83
CA ASP A 67 -5.65 16.68 -8.38
C ASP A 67 -5.49 16.81 -6.86
N VAL A 68 -5.31 15.66 -6.19
CA VAL A 68 -5.06 15.57 -4.76
C VAL A 68 -3.57 15.33 -4.53
N PRO A 69 -2.83 16.21 -3.86
CA PRO A 69 -1.44 15.93 -3.48
C PRO A 69 -1.32 14.68 -2.61
N VAL A 70 -0.29 13.86 -2.83
CA VAL A 70 -0.12 12.56 -2.15
C VAL A 70 0.04 12.69 -0.63
N ASP A 71 0.68 13.77 -0.18
CA ASP A 71 0.91 14.11 1.24
C ASP A 71 -0.39 14.50 1.97
N ARG A 72 -1.48 14.75 1.25
CA ARG A 72 -2.81 14.98 1.83
C ARG A 72 -3.49 13.69 2.28
N ALA A 73 -3.01 12.51 1.87
CA ALA A 73 -3.58 11.26 2.33
C ALA A 73 -3.29 11.00 3.82
N PRO A 74 -4.31 10.77 4.66
CA PRO A 74 -4.10 10.47 6.07
C PRO A 74 -3.19 9.27 6.30
N GLY A 75 -2.07 9.49 6.99
CA GLY A 75 -1.07 8.46 7.28
C GLY A 75 -0.22 8.03 6.08
N ALA A 76 -0.12 8.87 5.04
CA ALA A 76 0.69 8.61 3.84
C ALA A 76 2.19 8.43 4.12
N ASP A 77 2.71 9.00 5.22
CA ASP A 77 4.13 8.91 5.57
C ASP A 77 4.55 7.52 6.08
N GLY A 78 3.58 6.73 6.53
CA GLY A 78 3.85 5.44 7.16
C GLY A 78 4.29 5.53 8.61
N PRO A 79 4.75 4.41 9.19
CA PRO A 79 5.29 4.38 10.54
C PRO A 79 6.50 5.31 10.69
N ALA A 80 6.60 6.00 11.83
CA ALA A 80 7.74 6.88 12.11
C ALA A 80 9.06 6.11 12.31
N ALA A 81 8.97 4.89 12.87
CA ALA A 81 10.12 4.00 12.99
C ALA A 81 10.47 3.40 11.62
N THR A 82 11.77 3.35 11.31
CA THR A 82 12.32 2.59 10.18
C THR A 82 12.87 1.26 10.66
N GLY A 83 12.94 0.25 9.78
CA GLY A 83 13.41 -1.09 10.12
C GLY A 83 12.45 -1.92 10.99
N ASP A 84 11.24 -1.43 11.26
CA ASP A 84 10.23 -2.15 12.05
C ASP A 84 9.23 -2.86 11.13
N ALA A 85 9.48 -4.15 10.89
CA ALA A 85 8.63 -5.00 10.05
C ALA A 85 7.20 -5.12 10.59
N ALA A 86 7.00 -5.14 11.92
CA ALA A 86 5.68 -5.27 12.51
C ALA A 86 4.85 -4.00 12.34
N ALA A 87 5.49 -2.84 12.53
CA ALA A 87 4.85 -1.55 12.27
C ALA A 87 4.50 -1.37 10.78
N LEU A 88 5.40 -1.78 9.88
CA LEU A 88 5.16 -1.76 8.44
C LEU A 88 4.01 -2.70 8.04
N ASP A 89 3.96 -3.91 8.58
CA ASP A 89 2.88 -4.87 8.34
C ASP A 89 1.51 -4.30 8.76
N ALA A 90 1.41 -3.80 9.99
CA ALA A 90 0.17 -3.25 10.53
C ALA A 90 -0.30 -2.03 9.72
N TRP A 91 0.63 -1.15 9.34
CA TRP A 91 0.31 0.01 8.53
C TRP A 91 -0.11 -0.36 7.11
N LEU A 92 0.55 -1.35 6.49
CA LEU A 92 0.20 -1.83 5.15
C LEU A 92 -1.18 -2.52 5.15
N ALA A 93 -1.51 -3.27 6.20
CA ALA A 93 -2.84 -3.85 6.41
C ALA A 93 -3.92 -2.77 6.40
N ALA A 94 -3.77 -1.76 7.25
CA ALA A 94 -4.70 -0.63 7.34
C ALA A 94 -4.78 0.16 6.02
N SER A 95 -3.69 0.25 5.27
CA SER A 95 -3.67 0.92 3.96
C SER A 95 -4.50 0.17 2.92
N GLY A 96 -4.45 -1.16 2.93
CA GLY A 96 -5.31 -2.02 2.10
C GLY A 96 -6.79 -1.88 2.46
N GLU A 97 -7.11 -1.83 3.75
CA GLU A 97 -8.49 -1.62 4.23
C GLU A 97 -9.04 -0.26 3.79
N VAL A 98 -8.24 0.81 3.88
CA VAL A 98 -8.62 2.16 3.44
C VAL A 98 -9.05 2.18 1.97
N VAL A 99 -8.24 1.60 1.07
CA VAL A 99 -8.57 1.66 -0.37
C VAL A 99 -9.74 0.73 -0.72
N VAL A 100 -9.81 -0.48 -0.16
CA VAL A 100 -10.89 -1.43 -0.45
C VAL A 100 -12.21 -0.93 0.12
N GLY A 101 -12.21 -0.31 1.29
CA GLY A 101 -13.38 0.32 1.88
C GLY A 101 -13.88 1.55 1.10
N ALA A 102 -12.99 2.25 0.39
CA ALA A 102 -13.38 3.35 -0.49
C ALA A 102 -13.92 2.88 -1.85
N LEU A 103 -13.46 1.73 -2.34
CA LEU A 103 -13.86 1.17 -3.64
C LEU A 103 -15.20 0.42 -3.59
N ARG A 104 -15.50 -0.24 -2.45
CA ARG A 104 -16.75 -0.96 -2.24
C ARG A 104 -17.88 -0.01 -1.81
#